data_AF-A0A9X5APU2-F1
#
_entry.id   AF-A0A9X5APU2-F1
#
_cell.length_a   1.000
_cell.length_b   1.000
_cell.length_c   1.000
_cell.angle_alpha   90.00
_cell.angle_beta   90.00
_cell.angle_gamma   90.00
#
_symmetry.space_group_name_H-M   'P 1'
#
loop_
_entity.id
_entity.type
_entity.pdbx_description
1 polymer ?
#
loop_
_entity_poly.entity_id
_entity_poly.type
_entity_poly.pdbx_seq_one_letter_code
_entity_poly.pdbx_strand_id
1 'polypeptide(L)'
;MKKLRIILVFLCLLIALSGCQTLTKTQTANEFVQQFITEFLTYKYDEKTEQREAYNQLSEKIAPYFTKDCYLFFTQQNYGVIPIQAAEKYQSDITVKDIHLEESFHEDKTVGYNVEVSLELPDEVANVNLTLSIREHHDTFEIYAIKFFKIDESLQ
;
A
#
# COMPACT_ATOMS: atom_id res chain seq x y z
N MET A 1 10.95 41.17 44.36
CA MET A 1 9.86 40.82 43.42
C MET A 1 9.58 42.01 42.51
N LYS A 2 9.90 41.93 41.19
CA LYS A 2 9.44 42.81 40.08
C LYS A 2 10.40 42.77 38.86
N LYS A 3 10.90 41.62 38.41
CA LYS A 3 11.65 41.54 37.12
C LYS A 3 11.48 40.21 36.36
N LEU A 4 10.32 39.55 36.50
CA LEU A 4 10.12 38.23 35.87
C LEU A 4 8.83 38.07 35.06
N ARG A 5 8.19 39.17 34.64
CA ARG A 5 6.89 39.11 33.94
C ARG A 5 6.86 39.74 32.53
N ILE A 6 7.99 40.17 31.99
CA ILE A 6 8.03 40.84 30.67
C ILE A 6 8.47 39.89 29.53
N ILE A 7 9.07 38.74 29.85
CA ILE A 7 9.54 37.80 28.82
C ILE A 7 8.40 36.92 28.28
N LEU A 8 7.33 36.71 29.05
CA LEU A 8 6.26 35.76 28.69
C LEU A 8 5.25 36.29 27.66
N VAL A 9 5.19 37.61 27.45
CA VAL A 9 4.27 38.21 26.46
C VAL A 9 4.89 38.26 25.06
N PHE A 10 6.22 38.26 24.94
CA PHE A 10 6.89 38.24 23.64
C PHE A 10 7.00 36.84 23.00
N LEU A 11 6.86 35.77 23.80
CA LEU A 11 6.89 34.40 23.27
C LEU A 11 5.56 34.01 22.58
N CYS A 12 4.44 34.64 22.94
CA CYS A 12 3.13 34.33 22.36
C CYS A 12 2.88 35.00 20.99
N LEU A 13 3.70 35.98 20.59
CA LEU A 13 3.55 36.69 19.32
C LEU A 13 4.34 36.04 18.16
N LEU A 14 5.19 35.04 18.44
CA LEU A 14 5.95 34.31 17.40
C LEU A 14 5.26 33.04 16.89
N ILE A 15 4.17 32.59 17.52
CA ILE A 15 3.41 31.41 17.07
C ILE A 15 2.30 31.79 16.07
N ALA A 16 2.12 33.09 15.79
CA ALA A 16 1.05 33.56 14.91
C ALA A 16 1.47 33.73 13.43
N LEU A 17 2.74 33.48 13.07
CA LEU A 17 3.27 33.69 11.71
C LEU A 17 4.32 32.63 11.32
N SER A 18 3.93 31.36 11.30
CA SER A 18 4.60 30.29 10.53
C SER A 18 3.71 29.05 10.55
N GLY A 19 3.05 28.64 9.48
CA GLY A 19 2.97 29.20 8.14
C GLY A 19 1.67 28.76 7.51
N CYS A 20 1.45 29.26 6.30
CA CYS A 20 0.55 28.65 5.34
C CYS A 20 0.82 27.14 5.35
N GLN A 21 -0.10 26.33 5.91
CA GLN A 21 -0.09 24.89 5.67
C GLN A 21 -0.51 24.72 4.21
N THR A 22 0.43 24.91 3.29
CA THR A 22 0.48 24.06 2.13
C THR A 22 0.53 22.65 2.68
N LEU A 23 -0.60 21.93 2.64
CA LEU A 23 -0.64 20.50 2.84
C LEU A 23 0.31 19.90 1.81
N THR A 24 1.55 19.70 2.22
CA THR A 24 2.53 18.92 1.47
C THR A 24 1.97 17.52 1.43
N LYS A 25 1.55 17.08 0.24
CA LYS A 25 1.21 15.70 -0.05
C LYS A 25 2.35 14.82 0.48
N THR A 26 2.08 14.07 1.54
CA THR A 26 3.14 13.45 2.36
C THR A 26 3.76 12.23 1.70
N GLN A 27 3.14 11.72 0.64
CA GLN A 27 3.53 10.52 -0.09
C GLN A 27 3.37 10.75 -1.60
N THR A 28 4.35 10.30 -2.37
CA THR A 28 4.29 10.28 -3.85
C THR A 28 3.44 9.10 -4.34
N ALA A 29 3.01 9.16 -5.60
CA ALA A 29 2.26 8.08 -6.24
C ALA A 29 3.01 6.75 -6.20
N ASN A 30 4.31 6.77 -6.53
CA ASN A 30 5.17 5.59 -6.49
C ASN A 30 5.30 5.00 -5.09
N GLU A 31 5.52 5.85 -4.07
CA GLU A 31 5.63 5.40 -2.68
C GLU A 31 4.32 4.76 -2.18
N PHE A 32 3.17 5.33 -2.54
CA PHE A 32 1.86 4.76 -2.20
C PHE A 32 1.69 3.36 -2.80
N VAL A 33 2.05 3.20 -4.08
CA VAL A 33 1.95 1.91 -4.77
C VAL A 33 2.90 0.88 -4.16
N GLN A 34 4.15 1.24 -3.92
CA GLN A 34 5.13 0.35 -3.30
C GLN A 34 4.68 -0.09 -1.90
N GLN A 35 4.11 0.82 -1.11
CA GLN A 35 3.57 0.50 0.20
C GLN A 35 2.43 -0.52 0.12
N PHE A 36 1.44 -0.29 -0.75
CA PHE A 36 0.34 -1.23 -0.97
C PHE A 36 0.86 -2.63 -1.34
N ILE A 37 1.72 -2.71 -2.37
CA ILE A 37 2.27 -3.98 -2.86
C ILE A 37 3.01 -4.73 -1.77
N THR A 38 3.84 -4.02 -1.00
CA THR A 38 4.59 -4.61 0.12
C THR A 38 3.63 -5.13 1.17
N GLU A 39 2.69 -4.31 1.65
CA GLU A 39 1.76 -4.70 2.71
C GLU A 39 0.84 -5.86 2.31
N PHE A 40 0.48 -5.95 1.03
CA PHE A 40 -0.31 -7.03 0.46
C PHE A 40 0.49 -8.34 0.34
N LEU A 41 1.66 -8.30 -0.31
CA LEU A 41 2.43 -9.51 -0.62
C LEU A 41 3.21 -10.08 0.57
N THR A 42 3.60 -9.24 1.55
CA THR A 42 4.29 -9.69 2.76
C THR A 42 3.32 -9.94 3.93
N TYR A 43 2.04 -10.21 3.64
CA TYR A 43 1.09 -10.59 4.68
C TYR A 43 1.55 -11.89 5.35
N LYS A 44 1.69 -11.85 6.67
CA LYS A 44 2.13 -13.01 7.46
C LYS A 44 0.95 -13.92 7.73
N TYR A 45 1.00 -15.12 7.19
CA TYR A 45 0.04 -16.17 7.45
C TYR A 45 0.53 -17.07 8.59
N ASP A 46 -0.29 -17.21 9.64
CA ASP A 46 -0.10 -18.24 10.66
C ASP A 46 -0.88 -19.49 10.21
N GLU A 47 -0.18 -20.61 10.03
CA GLU A 47 -0.74 -21.91 9.61
C GLU A 47 -1.88 -22.41 10.52
N LYS A 48 -2.02 -21.87 11.73
CA LYS A 48 -3.09 -22.19 12.67
C LYS A 48 -4.37 -21.38 12.42
N THR A 49 -4.30 -20.34 11.60
CA THR A 49 -5.44 -19.50 11.22
C THR A 49 -6.14 -20.14 10.04
N GLU A 50 -7.47 -20.27 10.08
CA GLU A 50 -8.20 -20.75 8.91
C GLU A 50 -7.98 -19.80 7.72
N GLN A 51 -7.77 -20.33 6.51
CA GLN A 51 -7.54 -19.51 5.30
C GLN A 51 -8.57 -18.40 5.11
N ARG A 52 -9.85 -18.69 5.41
CA ARG A 52 -10.94 -17.70 5.31
C ARG A 52 -10.75 -16.56 6.31
N GLU A 53 -10.31 -16.86 7.51
CA GLU A 53 -10.03 -15.86 8.53
C GLU A 53 -8.82 -15.01 8.14
N ALA A 54 -7.73 -15.65 7.68
CA ALA A 54 -6.57 -14.94 7.15
C ALA A 54 -6.91 -14.01 5.98
N TYR A 55 -7.76 -14.49 5.06
CA TYR A 55 -8.27 -13.69 3.95
C TYR A 55 -9.03 -12.45 4.43
N ASN A 56 -9.91 -12.61 5.42
CA ASN A 56 -10.66 -11.49 5.99
C ASN A 56 -9.73 -10.47 6.65
N GLN A 57 -8.75 -10.93 7.45
CA GLN A 57 -7.78 -10.07 8.10
C GLN A 57 -6.93 -9.28 7.09
N LEU A 58 -6.44 -9.95 6.04
CA LEU A 58 -5.74 -9.29 4.94
C LEU A 58 -6.63 -8.26 4.24
N SER A 59 -7.86 -8.67 3.88
CA SER A 59 -8.80 -7.81 3.17
C SER A 59 -9.13 -6.55 3.96
N GLU A 60 -9.36 -6.66 5.28
CA GLU A 60 -9.58 -5.52 6.17
C GLU A 60 -8.35 -4.61 6.25
N LYS A 61 -7.14 -5.19 6.32
CA LYS A 61 -5.88 -4.43 6.37
C LYS A 61 -5.67 -3.59 5.11
N ILE A 62 -5.97 -4.14 3.93
CA ILE A 62 -5.74 -3.45 2.65
C ILE A 62 -6.94 -2.62 2.19
N ALA A 63 -8.12 -2.78 2.79
CA ALA A 63 -9.32 -2.02 2.43
C ALA A 63 -9.11 -0.49 2.33
N PRO A 64 -8.33 0.17 3.22
CA PRO A 64 -8.09 1.61 3.15
C PRO A 64 -7.37 2.09 1.89
N TYR A 65 -6.70 1.20 1.14
CA TYR A 65 -6.02 1.57 -0.11
C TYR A 65 -6.98 1.77 -1.27
N PHE A 66 -8.21 1.25 -1.17
CA PHE A 66 -9.09 1.12 -2.33
C PHE A 66 -10.25 2.10 -2.27
N THR A 67 -10.75 2.47 -3.45
CA THR A 67 -12.13 2.92 -3.56
C THR A 67 -13.07 1.77 -3.22
N LYS A 68 -14.27 2.10 -2.73
CA LYS A 68 -15.28 1.07 -2.38
C LYS A 68 -15.55 0.08 -3.52
N ASP A 69 -15.71 0.57 -4.73
CA ASP A 69 -16.02 -0.28 -5.89
C ASP A 69 -14.83 -1.16 -6.27
N CYS A 70 -13.61 -0.63 -6.21
CA CYS A 70 -12.40 -1.41 -6.49
C CYS A 70 -12.15 -2.47 -5.41
N TYR A 71 -12.44 -2.18 -4.15
CA TYR A 71 -12.35 -3.16 -3.06
C TYR A 71 -13.34 -4.32 -3.25
N LEU A 72 -14.59 -4.00 -3.63
CA LEU A 72 -15.59 -5.02 -3.95
C LEU A 72 -15.15 -5.88 -5.13
N PHE A 73 -14.60 -5.28 -6.19
CA PHE A 73 -14.04 -6.03 -7.31
C PHE A 73 -12.88 -6.93 -6.88
N PHE A 74 -11.90 -6.39 -6.14
CA PHE A 74 -10.74 -7.12 -5.63
C PHE A 74 -11.16 -8.37 -4.84
N THR A 75 -12.12 -8.19 -3.93
CA THR A 75 -12.62 -9.27 -3.09
C THR A 75 -13.41 -10.31 -3.88
N GLN A 76 -14.21 -9.90 -4.89
CA GLN A 76 -14.93 -10.83 -5.78
C GLN A 76 -14.00 -11.66 -6.67
N GLN A 77 -12.85 -11.09 -7.07
CA GLN A 77 -11.82 -11.83 -7.82
C GLN A 77 -10.97 -12.74 -6.91
N ASN A 78 -11.21 -12.76 -5.60
CA ASN A 78 -10.46 -13.51 -4.61
C ASN A 78 -8.95 -13.20 -4.63
N TYR A 79 -8.53 -11.99 -5.01
CA TYR A 79 -7.10 -11.67 -5.11
C TYR A 79 -6.35 -11.75 -3.77
N GLY A 80 -7.06 -11.64 -2.63
CA GLY A 80 -6.48 -11.85 -1.30
C GLY A 80 -5.88 -13.24 -1.06
N VAL A 81 -6.22 -14.26 -1.87
CA VAL A 81 -5.66 -15.61 -1.71
C VAL A 81 -4.21 -15.71 -2.14
N ILE A 82 -3.73 -14.79 -3.00
CA ILE A 82 -2.39 -14.86 -3.60
C ILE A 82 -1.28 -14.95 -2.52
N PRO A 83 -1.16 -13.99 -1.58
CA PRO A 83 -0.13 -14.09 -0.54
C PRO A 83 -0.37 -15.24 0.45
N ILE A 84 -1.61 -15.67 0.65
CA ILE A 84 -1.95 -16.77 1.57
C ILE A 84 -1.49 -18.11 1.00
N GLN A 85 -1.82 -18.40 -0.26
CA GLN A 85 -1.42 -19.63 -0.96
C GLN A 85 0.10 -19.72 -1.09
N ALA A 86 0.74 -18.60 -1.40
CA ALA A 86 2.19 -18.52 -1.42
C ALA A 86 2.78 -18.84 -0.04
N ALA A 87 2.32 -18.20 1.04
CA ALA A 87 2.82 -18.47 2.39
C ALA A 87 2.60 -19.93 2.82
N GLU A 88 1.44 -20.53 2.48
CA GLU A 88 1.14 -21.94 2.76
C GLU A 88 2.07 -22.91 2.03
N LYS A 89 2.34 -22.64 0.74
CA LYS A 89 3.15 -23.53 -0.10
C LYS A 89 4.60 -23.60 0.38
N TYR A 90 5.18 -22.47 0.75
CA TYR A 90 6.58 -22.39 1.17
C TYR A 90 6.79 -22.55 2.69
N GLN A 91 5.71 -22.51 3.48
CA GLN A 91 5.77 -22.53 4.95
C GLN A 91 6.74 -21.46 5.50
N SER A 92 6.80 -20.31 4.83
CA SER A 92 7.70 -19.21 5.18
C SER A 92 7.06 -17.85 4.92
N ASP A 93 7.60 -16.84 5.60
CA ASP A 93 7.33 -15.45 5.24
C ASP A 93 7.81 -15.18 3.80
N ILE A 94 7.00 -14.46 3.03
CA ILE A 94 7.35 -14.00 1.68
C ILE A 94 8.10 -12.68 1.81
N THR A 95 9.22 -12.55 1.09
CA THR A 95 9.96 -11.29 1.02
C THR A 95 9.80 -10.68 -0.36
N VAL A 96 9.45 -9.39 -0.40
CA VAL A 96 9.49 -8.61 -1.64
C VAL A 96 10.92 -8.13 -1.86
N LYS A 97 11.54 -8.57 -2.96
CA LYS A 97 12.92 -8.24 -3.30
C LYS A 97 13.01 -6.95 -4.10
N ASP A 98 12.14 -6.80 -5.10
CA ASP A 98 12.09 -5.63 -5.96
C ASP A 98 10.67 -5.37 -6.45
N ILE A 99 10.36 -4.09 -6.67
CA ILE A 99 9.09 -3.62 -7.23
C ILE A 99 9.43 -2.68 -8.38
N HIS A 100 9.26 -3.15 -9.62
CA HIS A 100 9.40 -2.33 -10.80
C HIS A 100 8.06 -1.68 -11.16
N LEU A 101 8.04 -0.35 -11.18
CA LEU A 101 6.88 0.46 -11.55
C LEU A 101 7.12 1.13 -12.90
N GLU A 102 6.30 0.80 -13.89
CA GLU A 102 6.26 1.48 -15.17
C GLU A 102 4.94 2.27 -15.28
N GLU A 103 5.02 3.60 -15.33
CA GLU A 103 3.84 4.43 -15.56
C GLU A 103 3.26 4.14 -16.96
N SER A 104 2.00 3.71 -17.00
CA SER A 104 1.28 3.43 -18.26
C SER A 104 0.52 4.65 -18.77
N PHE A 105 0.05 5.51 -17.86
CA PHE A 105 -0.49 6.83 -18.17
C PHE A 105 -0.40 7.75 -16.95
N HIS A 106 -0.45 9.06 -17.19
CA HIS A 106 -0.53 10.09 -16.15
C HIS A 106 -1.44 11.21 -16.65
N GLU A 107 -2.65 11.29 -16.10
CA GLU A 107 -3.69 12.24 -16.53
C GLU A 107 -4.31 12.92 -15.30
N ASP A 108 -4.22 14.24 -15.24
CA ASP A 108 -4.72 15.09 -14.15
C ASP A 108 -4.33 14.59 -12.75
N LYS A 109 -5.26 13.90 -12.07
CA LYS A 109 -5.14 13.38 -10.71
C LYS A 109 -5.06 11.86 -10.68
N THR A 110 -4.80 11.23 -11.82
CA THR A 110 -4.79 9.78 -11.97
C THR A 110 -3.50 9.30 -12.60
N VAL A 111 -2.99 8.19 -12.08
CA VAL A 111 -1.76 7.55 -12.57
C VAL A 111 -2.02 6.06 -12.72
N GLY A 112 -1.65 5.50 -13.86
CA GLY A 112 -1.69 4.08 -14.14
C GLY A 112 -0.30 3.47 -14.10
N TYR A 113 -0.19 2.24 -13.61
CA TYR A 113 1.06 1.49 -13.55
C TYR A 113 0.89 0.09 -14.12
N ASN A 114 1.90 -0.35 -14.87
CA ASN A 114 2.27 -1.75 -14.98
C ASN A 114 3.27 -2.05 -13.85
N VAL A 115 3.02 -3.10 -13.08
CA VAL A 115 3.85 -3.45 -11.92
C VAL A 115 4.34 -4.88 -12.05
N GLU A 116 5.65 -5.03 -11.95
CA GLU A 116 6.34 -6.31 -11.81
C GLU A 116 6.95 -6.38 -10.42
N VAL A 117 6.63 -7.44 -9.69
CA VAL A 117 7.14 -7.67 -8.34
C VAL A 117 7.93 -8.96 -8.32
N SER A 118 9.20 -8.87 -7.91
CA SER A 118 10.03 -10.04 -7.67
C SER A 118 9.97 -10.43 -6.20
N LEU A 119 9.63 -11.69 -5.95
CA LEU A 119 9.54 -12.29 -4.63
C LEU A 119 10.74 -13.21 -4.39
N GLU A 120 11.30 -13.12 -3.19
CA GLU A 120 12.28 -14.09 -2.70
C GLU A 120 11.55 -15.11 -1.82
N LEU A 121 11.63 -16.37 -2.24
CA LEU A 121 11.04 -17.55 -1.60
C LEU A 121 12.19 -18.48 -1.19
N PRO A 122 11.98 -19.42 -0.24
CA PRO A 122 13.07 -20.23 0.33
C PRO A 122 13.96 -20.94 -0.70
N ASP A 123 13.36 -21.47 -1.77
CA ASP A 123 14.07 -22.28 -2.77
C ASP A 123 13.98 -21.70 -4.20
N GLU A 124 13.30 -20.57 -4.40
CA GLU A 124 13.08 -20.00 -5.74
C GLU A 124 12.78 -18.49 -5.74
N VAL A 125 12.72 -17.91 -6.94
CA VAL A 125 12.27 -16.54 -7.18
C VAL A 125 11.01 -16.62 -8.02
N ALA A 126 9.95 -15.94 -7.59
CA ALA A 126 8.70 -15.84 -8.32
C ALA A 126 8.43 -14.39 -8.72
N ASN A 127 7.72 -14.20 -9.83
CA ASN A 127 7.29 -12.88 -10.26
C ASN A 127 5.76 -12.75 -10.24
N VAL A 128 5.28 -11.63 -9.71
CA VAL A 128 3.86 -11.24 -9.74
C VAL A 128 3.71 -10.02 -10.62
N ASN A 129 2.85 -10.12 -11.63
CA ASN A 129 2.56 -9.04 -12.56
C ASN A 129 1.12 -8.56 -12.39
N LEU A 130 0.95 -7.24 -12.23
CA LEU A 130 -0.35 -6.60 -12.14
C LEU A 130 -0.37 -5.24 -12.86
N THR A 131 -1.57 -4.78 -13.19
CA THR A 131 -1.82 -3.37 -13.47
C THR A 131 -2.61 -2.77 -12.32
N LEU A 132 -2.33 -1.52 -12.00
CA LEU A 132 -3.12 -0.77 -11.05
C LEU A 132 -3.26 0.69 -11.48
N SER A 133 -4.35 1.32 -11.09
CA SER A 133 -4.58 2.74 -11.31
C SER A 133 -4.99 3.41 -10.01
N ILE A 134 -4.33 4.52 -9.71
CA ILE A 134 -4.56 5.29 -8.50
C ILE A 134 -5.07 6.69 -8.85
N ARG A 135 -5.84 7.27 -7.93
CA ARG A 135 -6.30 8.65 -8.02
C ARG A 135 -5.94 9.41 -6.74
N GLU A 136 -5.68 10.70 -6.85
CA GLU A 136 -5.56 11.55 -5.67
C GLU A 136 -6.88 11.60 -4.90
N HIS A 137 -6.81 11.44 -3.58
CA HIS A 137 -7.93 11.60 -2.68
C HIS A 137 -7.44 12.33 -1.42
N HIS A 138 -7.92 13.56 -1.21
CA HIS A 138 -7.42 14.45 -0.14
C HIS A 138 -5.88 14.57 -0.19
N ASP A 139 -5.20 14.12 0.87
CA ASP A 139 -3.74 14.21 1.03
C ASP A 139 -3.01 12.90 0.68
N THR A 140 -3.74 11.91 0.14
CA THR A 140 -3.24 10.58 -0.22
C THR A 140 -3.76 10.14 -1.59
N PHE A 141 -3.64 8.85 -1.90
CA PHE A 141 -4.20 8.21 -3.08
C PHE A 141 -5.16 7.08 -2.71
N GLU A 142 -5.97 6.69 -3.68
CA GLU A 142 -6.78 5.46 -3.63
C GLU A 142 -6.62 4.68 -4.92
N ILE A 143 -6.55 3.36 -4.83
CA ILE A 143 -6.59 2.42 -5.95
C ILE A 143 -8.05 2.32 -6.41
N TYR A 144 -8.31 2.69 -7.67
CA TYR A 144 -9.65 2.61 -8.27
C TYR A 144 -9.78 1.53 -9.35
N ALA A 145 -8.66 0.97 -9.80
CA ALA A 145 -8.64 -0.21 -10.66
C ALA A 145 -7.39 -1.06 -10.36
N ILE A 146 -7.54 -2.38 -10.34
CA ILE A 146 -6.44 -3.33 -10.15
C ILE A 146 -6.74 -4.62 -10.90
N LYS A 147 -5.72 -5.26 -11.48
CA LYS A 147 -5.84 -6.56 -12.13
C LYS A 147 -4.52 -7.31 -12.09
N PHE A 148 -4.54 -8.55 -11.64
CA PHE A 148 -3.39 -9.47 -11.69
C PHE A 148 -3.43 -10.26 -12.99
N PHE A 149 -2.29 -10.43 -13.67
CA PHE A 149 -2.21 -11.08 -14.99
C PHE A 149 -1.39 -12.37 -14.98
N LYS A 150 -0.26 -12.35 -14.27
CA LYS A 150 0.64 -13.50 -14.20
C LYS A 150 1.10 -13.64 -12.76
N ILE A 151 0.61 -14.71 -12.14
CA ILE A 151 1.13 -15.28 -10.91
C ILE A 151 1.91 -16.49 -11.38
N ASP A 152 3.18 -16.60 -11.03
CA ASP A 152 3.98 -17.78 -11.38
C ASP A 152 3.24 -19.06 -10.98
N GLU A 153 3.33 -20.14 -11.77
CA GLU A 153 2.70 -21.42 -11.40
C GLU A 153 3.28 -21.94 -10.08
N SER A 154 4.52 -21.55 -9.75
CA SER A 154 5.11 -21.82 -8.44
C SER A 154 4.37 -21.15 -7.28
N LEU A 155 3.46 -20.20 -7.51
CA LEU A 155 2.60 -19.60 -6.48
C LEU A 155 1.15 -20.12 -6.50
N GLN A 156 0.78 -20.96 -7.48
CA GLN A 156 -0.53 -21.66 -7.57
C GLN A 156 -0.44 -23.10 -7.06
#